data_AF-A0A854NH70-F1
#
_entry.id   AF-A0A854NH70-F1
#
_cell.length_a   1.000
_cell.length_b   1.000
_cell.length_c   1.000
_cell.angle_alpha   90.00
_cell.angle_beta   90.00
_cell.angle_gamma   90.00
#
_symmetry.space_group_name_H-M   'P 1'
#
loop_
_entity.id
_entity.type
_entity.pdbx_description
1 polymer ?
#
loop_
_entity_poly.entity_id
_entity_poly.type
_entity_poly.pdbx_seq_one_letter_code
_entity_poly.pdbx_strand_id
1 'polypeptide(L)'
;MQVIHRHRELTQEIFNIGDEVATYIENLGEAIADWDAELVEDCVAELKDIIAEARHDSRVVINELVGIRQALTSGLASGTVGISDPVVEDVIRPVVVTADSLRDRFPIRNSPVIVRELSLALEARTDLVCSVLDNAVQWELQQTERAARDLNSVNVALLYARVGEIVLSAAKAWLDVVAVEHPGFTRTMRGAHPPRFLNERARIDAIVAKVAAKRQDSGKYVG
;
A
#
# COMPACT_ATOMS: atom_id res chain seq x y z
N MET A 1 29.61 -8.25 17.37
CA MET A 1 28.66 -7.14 17.61
C MET A 1 28.14 -6.54 16.30
N GLN A 2 29.00 -6.26 15.31
CA GLN A 2 28.61 -5.67 14.02
C GLN A 2 27.64 -6.53 13.17
N VAL A 3 27.82 -7.86 13.11
CA VAL A 3 26.96 -8.77 12.33
C VAL A 3 25.53 -8.85 12.88
N ILE A 4 25.37 -8.85 14.21
CA ILE A 4 24.05 -8.85 14.87
C ILE A 4 23.33 -7.52 14.63
N HIS A 5 24.07 -6.41 14.63
CA HIS A 5 23.52 -5.10 14.28
C HIS A 5 23.00 -5.07 12.85
N ARG A 6 23.79 -5.55 11.89
CA ARG A 6 23.39 -5.61 10.47
C ARG A 6 22.19 -6.51 10.23
N HIS A 7 22.10 -7.66 10.91
CA HIS A 7 20.90 -8.50 10.84
C HIS A 7 19.64 -7.74 11.29
N ARG A 8 19.73 -7.00 12.40
CA ARG A 8 18.60 -6.20 12.91
C ARG A 8 18.23 -5.07 11.95
N GLU A 9 19.20 -4.35 11.41
CA GLU A 9 18.99 -3.30 10.41
C GLU A 9 18.22 -3.83 9.20
N LEU A 10 18.71 -4.90 8.56
CA LEU A 10 18.06 -5.49 7.39
C LEU A 10 16.66 -6.04 7.71
N THR A 11 16.46 -6.57 8.91
CA THR A 11 15.11 -6.99 9.33
C THR A 11 14.17 -5.78 9.43
N GLN A 12 14.66 -4.65 9.93
CA GLN A 12 13.91 -3.39 9.95
C GLN A 12 13.68 -2.83 8.54
N GLU A 13 14.65 -2.97 7.63
CA GLU A 13 14.49 -2.58 6.22
C GLU A 13 13.33 -3.34 5.55
N ILE A 14 13.12 -4.63 5.85
CA ILE A 14 11.95 -5.37 5.37
C ILE A 14 10.64 -4.73 5.82
N PHE A 15 10.53 -4.38 7.11
CA PHE A 15 9.33 -3.73 7.64
C PHE A 15 9.10 -2.36 7.00
N ASN A 16 10.16 -1.56 6.85
CA ASN A 16 10.06 -0.24 6.23
C ASN A 16 9.55 -0.32 4.79
N ILE A 17 10.00 -1.32 4.00
CA ILE A 17 9.50 -1.55 2.64
C ILE A 17 8.01 -1.88 2.65
N GLY A 18 7.56 -2.74 3.57
CA GLY A 18 6.15 -3.08 3.70
C GLY A 18 5.28 -1.89 4.10
N ASP A 19 5.72 -1.15 5.12
CA ASP A 19 5.04 0.07 5.59
C ASP A 19 4.92 1.14 4.49
N GLU A 20 5.94 1.29 3.64
CA GLU A 20 5.89 2.19 2.49
C GLU A 20 4.85 1.74 1.46
N VAL A 21 4.87 0.47 1.06
CA VAL A 21 3.87 -0.09 0.13
C VAL A 21 2.45 0.10 0.69
N ALA A 22 2.24 -0.23 1.97
CA ALA A 22 0.97 -0.04 2.66
C ALA A 22 0.50 1.42 2.60
N THR A 23 1.38 2.37 2.89
CA THR A 23 1.07 3.81 2.88
C THR A 23 0.55 4.27 1.50
N TYR A 24 1.19 3.84 0.41
CA TYR A 24 0.75 4.23 -0.93
C TYR A 24 -0.56 3.55 -1.36
N ILE A 25 -0.85 2.34 -0.84
CA ILE A 25 -2.17 1.70 -1.04
C ILE A 25 -3.25 2.45 -0.27
N GLU A 26 -2.97 2.90 0.96
CA GLU A 26 -3.90 3.72 1.76
C GLU A 26 -4.18 5.06 1.08
N ASN A 27 -3.16 5.75 0.55
CA ASN A 27 -3.34 7.00 -0.20
C ASN A 27 -4.28 6.81 -1.41
N LEU A 28 -4.09 5.71 -2.15
CA LEU A 28 -4.97 5.34 -3.25
C LEU A 28 -6.41 5.08 -2.77
N GLY A 29 -6.57 4.39 -1.63
CA GLY A 29 -7.88 4.17 -1.00
C GLY A 29 -8.56 5.49 -0.60
N GLU A 30 -7.82 6.42 -0.01
CA GLU A 30 -8.32 7.76 0.35
C GLU A 30 -8.73 8.55 -0.90
N ALA A 31 -7.98 8.49 -2.00
CA ALA A 31 -8.34 9.14 -3.26
C ALA A 31 -9.61 8.57 -3.90
N ILE A 32 -9.78 7.23 -3.87
CA ILE A 32 -10.99 6.56 -4.35
C ILE A 32 -12.20 6.92 -3.47
N ALA A 33 -12.04 6.92 -2.15
CA ALA A 33 -13.08 7.31 -1.21
C ALA A 33 -13.50 8.77 -1.40
N ASP A 34 -12.57 9.65 -1.79
CA ASP A 34 -12.87 11.04 -2.11
C ASP A 34 -13.51 11.24 -3.49
N TRP A 35 -13.65 10.18 -4.29
CA TRP A 35 -14.15 10.23 -5.67
C TRP A 35 -13.30 11.09 -6.61
N ASP A 36 -12.02 11.28 -6.30
CA ASP A 36 -11.11 12.11 -7.08
C ASP A 36 -10.37 11.27 -8.13
N ALA A 37 -10.95 11.14 -9.32
CA ALA A 37 -10.38 10.30 -10.38
C ALA A 37 -8.98 10.75 -10.84
N GLU A 38 -8.70 12.06 -10.84
CA GLU A 38 -7.38 12.59 -11.21
C GLU A 38 -6.34 12.19 -10.17
N LEU A 39 -6.66 12.34 -8.89
CA LEU A 39 -5.79 11.93 -7.81
C LEU A 39 -5.59 10.40 -7.77
N VAL A 40 -6.61 9.63 -8.11
CA VAL A 40 -6.49 8.16 -8.24
C VAL A 40 -5.49 7.79 -9.34
N GLU A 41 -5.51 8.47 -10.48
CA GLU A 41 -4.53 8.25 -11.56
C GLU A 41 -3.10 8.56 -11.11
N ASP A 42 -2.91 9.67 -10.39
CA ASP A 42 -1.61 10.05 -9.82
C ASP A 42 -1.13 9.00 -8.79
N CYS A 43 -1.98 8.60 -7.84
CA CYS A 43 -1.65 7.56 -6.87
C CYS A 43 -1.35 6.20 -7.54
N VAL A 44 -2.05 5.85 -8.62
CA VAL A 44 -1.76 4.63 -9.40
C VAL A 44 -0.41 4.71 -10.09
N ALA A 45 0.00 5.87 -10.59
CA ALA A 45 1.31 6.06 -11.18
C ALA A 45 2.41 5.91 -10.13
N GLU A 46 2.30 6.61 -9.00
CA GLU A 46 3.27 6.52 -7.89
C GLU A 46 3.37 5.09 -7.34
N LEU A 47 2.24 4.42 -7.11
CA LEU A 47 2.22 3.06 -6.56
C LEU A 47 2.90 2.03 -7.48
N LYS A 48 2.87 2.22 -8.81
CA LYS A 48 3.60 1.32 -9.72
C LYS A 48 5.10 1.37 -9.49
N ASP A 49 5.63 2.57 -9.28
CA ASP A 49 7.04 2.78 -9.02
C ASP A 49 7.42 2.19 -7.66
N ILE A 50 6.63 2.48 -6.62
CA ILE A 50 6.82 1.93 -5.27
C ILE A 50 6.78 0.40 -5.26
N ILE A 51 5.85 -0.24 -5.98
CA ILE A 51 5.82 -1.70 -6.09
C ILE A 51 7.06 -2.23 -6.85
N ALA A 52 7.54 -1.53 -7.87
CA ALA A 52 8.74 -1.95 -8.59
C ALA A 52 10.00 -1.86 -7.70
N GLU A 53 10.13 -0.78 -6.94
CA GLU A 53 11.20 -0.55 -5.95
C GLU A 53 11.15 -1.59 -4.84
N ALA A 54 10.01 -1.79 -4.19
CA ALA A 54 9.82 -2.78 -3.14
C ALA A 54 10.22 -4.20 -3.59
N ARG A 55 9.92 -4.56 -4.84
CA ARG A 55 10.35 -5.86 -5.43
C ARG A 55 11.85 -5.95 -5.64
N HIS A 56 12.51 -4.86 -6.00
CA HIS A 56 13.95 -4.81 -6.17
C HIS A 56 14.64 -4.89 -4.81
N ASP A 57 14.26 -4.00 -3.90
CA ASP A 57 14.91 -3.79 -2.62
C ASP A 57 14.73 -4.99 -1.71
N SER A 58 13.52 -5.58 -1.67
CA SER A 58 13.29 -6.82 -0.91
C SER A 58 14.21 -7.96 -1.34
N ARG A 59 14.56 -8.08 -2.63
CA ARG A 59 15.51 -9.12 -3.08
C ARG A 59 16.91 -8.86 -2.54
N VAL A 60 17.34 -7.60 -2.58
CA VAL A 60 18.67 -7.21 -2.08
C VAL A 60 18.76 -7.49 -0.58
N VAL A 61 17.78 -7.01 0.19
CA VAL A 61 17.72 -7.16 1.65
C VAL A 61 17.63 -8.63 2.07
N ILE A 62 16.75 -9.41 1.44
CA ILE A 62 16.59 -10.84 1.75
C ILE A 62 17.87 -11.64 1.44
N ASN A 63 18.52 -11.38 0.30
CA ASN A 63 19.76 -12.08 -0.05
C ASN A 63 20.88 -11.82 0.97
N GLU A 64 21.00 -10.57 1.43
CA GLU A 64 21.98 -10.22 2.46
C GLU A 64 21.65 -10.89 3.80
N LEU A 65 20.37 -10.88 4.21
CA LEU A 65 19.91 -11.56 5.43
C LEU A 65 20.18 -13.07 5.41
N VAL A 66 19.94 -13.74 4.28
CA VAL A 66 20.24 -15.16 4.10
C VAL A 66 21.74 -15.42 4.28
N GLY A 67 22.59 -14.58 3.66
CA GLY A 67 24.04 -14.69 3.80
C GLY A 67 24.51 -14.51 5.25
N ILE A 68 23.95 -13.54 5.97
CA ILE A 68 24.27 -13.30 7.39
C ILE A 68 23.82 -14.46 8.26
N ARG A 69 22.60 -14.99 8.06
CA ARG A 69 22.11 -16.16 8.81
C ARG A 69 23.00 -17.39 8.56
N GLN A 70 23.39 -17.65 7.32
CA GLN A 70 24.33 -18.74 7.00
C GLN A 70 25.68 -18.58 7.68
N ALA A 71 26.26 -17.36 7.68
CA ALA A 71 27.52 -17.08 8.36
C ALA A 71 27.40 -17.32 9.89
N LEU A 72 26.31 -16.86 10.51
CA LEU A 72 26.04 -17.09 11.92
C LEU A 72 25.86 -18.58 12.26
N THR A 73 25.08 -19.33 11.47
CA THR A 73 24.86 -20.77 11.67
C THR A 73 26.14 -21.59 11.48
N SER A 74 26.99 -21.23 10.50
CA SER A 74 28.27 -21.91 10.29
C SER A 74 29.28 -21.67 11.43
N GLY A 75 29.16 -20.57 12.18
CA GLY A 75 30.00 -20.26 13.34
C GLY A 75 29.42 -20.76 14.68
N LEU A 76 28.11 -20.97 14.75
CA LEU A 76 27.36 -21.39 15.93
C LEU A 76 26.72 -22.76 15.69
N ALA A 77 27.51 -23.84 15.72
CA ALA A 77 26.94 -25.17 15.94
C ALA A 77 26.45 -25.27 17.40
N SER A 78 25.28 -24.70 17.71
CA SER A 78 24.59 -24.95 18.99
C SER A 78 23.13 -24.51 18.98
N GLY A 79 22.24 -25.48 19.15
CA GLY A 79 20.98 -25.35 19.89
C GLY A 79 19.84 -24.56 19.25
N THR A 80 18.86 -25.28 18.69
CA THR A 80 17.53 -24.74 18.36
C THR A 80 16.71 -24.54 19.65
N VAL A 81 16.32 -23.28 19.93
CA VAL A 81 15.29 -22.97 20.94
C VAL A 81 13.98 -22.74 20.22
N GLY A 82 13.02 -23.64 20.42
CA GLY A 82 11.66 -23.47 19.93
C GLY A 82 10.93 -22.43 20.77
N ILE A 83 10.62 -21.30 20.16
CA ILE A 83 9.66 -20.33 20.69
C ILE A 83 8.32 -20.69 20.04
N SER A 84 7.34 -21.09 20.83
CA SER A 84 5.98 -21.28 20.34
C SER A 84 5.37 -19.90 20.11
N ASP A 85 5.11 -19.56 18.86
CA ASP A 85 4.48 -18.29 18.49
C ASP A 85 2.96 -18.33 18.80
N PRO A 86 2.37 -17.19 19.20
CA PRO A 86 0.93 -17.06 19.35
C PRO A 86 0.22 -17.28 18.01
N VAL A 87 -0.94 -17.94 18.05
CA VAL A 87 -1.79 -18.14 16.87
C VAL A 87 -2.40 -16.79 16.47
N VAL A 88 -1.87 -16.18 15.42
CA VAL A 88 -2.46 -14.99 14.77
C VAL A 88 -3.41 -15.48 13.68
N GLU A 89 -4.63 -14.95 13.65
CA GLU A 89 -5.60 -15.29 12.60
C GLU A 89 -5.07 -14.82 11.23
N ASP A 90 -5.07 -15.73 10.24
CA ASP A 90 -4.57 -15.45 8.90
C ASP A 90 -5.46 -14.43 8.19
N VAL A 91 -4.88 -13.30 7.77
CA VAL A 91 -5.57 -12.37 6.88
C VAL A 91 -5.72 -13.07 5.54
N ILE A 92 -6.97 -13.25 5.12
CA ILE A 92 -7.27 -13.87 3.84
C ILE A 92 -6.75 -12.97 2.72
N ARG A 93 -6.03 -13.57 1.77
CA ARG A 93 -5.54 -12.88 0.59
C ARG A 93 -6.70 -12.23 -0.19
N PRO A 94 -6.59 -10.97 -0.60
CA PRO A 94 -7.64 -10.31 -1.36
C PRO A 94 -7.81 -10.96 -2.75
N VAL A 95 -9.07 -10.97 -3.21
CA VAL A 95 -9.43 -11.40 -4.55
C VAL A 95 -9.22 -10.25 -5.52
N VAL A 96 -8.71 -10.56 -6.72
CA VAL A 96 -8.57 -9.57 -7.79
C VAL A 96 -9.93 -9.10 -8.25
N VAL A 97 -10.19 -7.80 -8.17
CA VAL A 97 -11.39 -7.16 -8.68
C VAL A 97 -11.14 -6.61 -10.07
N THR A 98 -12.06 -6.90 -10.98
CA THR A 98 -12.08 -6.41 -12.36
C THR A 98 -13.32 -5.55 -12.63
N ALA A 99 -13.29 -4.75 -13.69
CA ALA A 99 -14.44 -3.97 -14.15
C ALA A 99 -15.71 -4.84 -14.32
N ASP A 100 -15.57 -6.00 -14.96
CA ASP A 100 -16.68 -6.93 -15.17
C ASP A 100 -17.22 -7.49 -13.85
N SER A 101 -16.33 -7.84 -12.91
CA SER A 101 -16.77 -8.32 -11.59
C SER A 101 -17.58 -7.26 -10.82
N LEU A 102 -17.24 -5.98 -10.97
CA LEU A 102 -17.98 -4.86 -10.36
C LEU A 102 -19.34 -4.66 -11.04
N ARG A 103 -19.40 -4.76 -12.37
CA ARG A 103 -20.66 -4.67 -13.13
C ARG A 103 -21.60 -5.81 -12.78
N ASP A 104 -21.08 -7.03 -12.68
CA ASP A 104 -21.87 -8.22 -12.36
C ASP A 104 -22.41 -8.18 -10.93
N ARG A 105 -21.56 -7.79 -9.97
CA ARG A 105 -21.92 -7.74 -8.55
C ARG A 105 -22.84 -6.57 -8.21
N PHE A 106 -22.65 -5.42 -8.86
CA PHE A 106 -23.43 -4.20 -8.63
C PHE A 106 -23.98 -3.67 -9.96
N PRO A 107 -25.00 -4.33 -10.52
CA PRO A 107 -25.46 -4.05 -11.87
C PRO A 107 -26.39 -2.83 -11.91
N ILE A 108 -26.24 -2.01 -12.96
CA ILE A 108 -27.12 -0.89 -13.27
C ILE A 108 -28.01 -1.33 -14.45
N ARG A 109 -29.17 -1.93 -14.15
CA ARG A 109 -29.94 -2.73 -15.13
C ARG A 109 -31.07 -1.99 -15.84
N ASN A 110 -31.63 -0.96 -15.24
CA ASN A 110 -32.91 -0.41 -15.68
C ASN A 110 -32.75 0.78 -16.63
N SER A 111 -33.53 0.83 -17.70
CA SER A 111 -33.75 2.04 -18.50
C SER A 111 -35.25 2.36 -18.52
N PRO A 112 -35.67 3.58 -18.10
CA PRO A 112 -34.84 4.65 -17.53
C PRO A 112 -34.22 4.25 -16.18
N VAL A 113 -32.96 4.63 -15.97
CA VAL A 113 -32.24 4.36 -14.71
C VAL A 113 -32.84 5.21 -13.60
N ILE A 114 -33.27 4.57 -12.51
CA ILE A 114 -33.68 5.30 -11.30
C ILE A 114 -32.42 5.85 -10.65
N VAL A 115 -32.33 7.18 -10.49
CA VAL A 115 -31.13 7.88 -9.95
C VAL A 115 -30.65 7.26 -8.65
N ARG A 116 -31.57 6.88 -7.75
CA ARG A 116 -31.23 6.20 -6.49
C ARG A 116 -30.55 4.84 -6.69
N GLU A 117 -30.99 4.05 -7.67
CA GLU A 117 -30.38 2.75 -7.97
C GLU A 117 -28.96 2.92 -8.53
N LEU A 118 -28.77 3.96 -9.36
CA LEU A 118 -27.44 4.34 -9.85
C LEU A 118 -26.51 4.70 -8.68
N SER A 119 -26.93 5.61 -7.81
CA SER A 119 -26.13 6.05 -6.65
C SER A 119 -25.73 4.87 -5.78
N LEU A 120 -26.68 4.01 -5.39
CA LEU A 120 -26.41 2.85 -4.55
C LEU A 120 -25.43 1.86 -5.21
N ALA A 121 -25.55 1.64 -6.53
CA ALA A 121 -24.64 0.76 -7.25
C ALA A 121 -23.22 1.34 -7.31
N LEU A 122 -23.07 2.64 -7.57
CA LEU A 122 -21.76 3.29 -7.64
C LEU A 122 -21.10 3.38 -6.27
N GLU A 123 -21.84 3.74 -5.23
CA GLU A 123 -21.36 3.71 -3.84
C GLU A 123 -20.88 2.31 -3.46
N ALA A 124 -21.67 1.27 -3.73
CA ALA A 124 -21.29 -0.12 -3.42
C ALA A 124 -20.06 -0.61 -4.22
N ARG A 125 -19.88 -0.15 -5.46
CA ARG A 125 -18.66 -0.43 -6.25
C ARG A 125 -17.44 0.25 -5.60
N THR A 126 -17.56 1.52 -5.21
CA THR A 126 -16.51 2.27 -4.52
C THR A 126 -16.15 1.62 -3.19
N ASP A 127 -17.14 1.31 -2.36
CA ASP A 127 -16.94 0.67 -1.04
C ASP A 127 -16.23 -0.67 -1.15
N LEU A 128 -16.60 -1.50 -2.14
CA LEU A 128 -15.91 -2.77 -2.37
C LEU A 128 -14.45 -2.56 -2.75
N VAL A 129 -14.16 -1.59 -3.61
CA VAL A 129 -12.78 -1.30 -4.02
C VAL A 129 -11.96 -0.83 -2.82
N CYS A 130 -12.46 0.11 -2.02
CA CYS A 130 -11.80 0.54 -0.78
C CYS A 130 -11.56 -0.64 0.18
N SER A 131 -12.57 -1.51 0.36
CA SER A 131 -12.44 -2.70 1.22
C SER A 131 -11.36 -3.66 0.73
N VAL A 132 -11.17 -3.79 -0.59
CA VAL A 132 -10.12 -4.63 -1.18
C VAL A 132 -8.73 -4.02 -0.96
N LEU A 133 -8.61 -2.69 -1.05
CA LEU A 133 -7.35 -2.00 -0.77
C LEU A 133 -6.97 -2.13 0.71
N ASP A 134 -7.91 -1.92 1.63
CA ASP A 134 -7.70 -2.11 3.06
C ASP A 134 -7.27 -3.55 3.37
N ASN A 135 -7.95 -4.54 2.78
CA ASN A 135 -7.58 -5.94 2.96
C ASN A 135 -6.19 -6.24 2.37
N ALA A 136 -5.80 -5.59 1.26
CA ALA A 136 -4.48 -5.76 0.66
C ALA A 136 -3.37 -5.22 1.58
N VAL A 137 -3.59 -4.09 2.24
CA VAL A 137 -2.68 -3.54 3.27
C VAL A 137 -2.50 -4.53 4.41
N GLN A 138 -3.61 -4.98 5.00
CA GLN A 138 -3.55 -5.91 6.14
C GLN A 138 -2.88 -7.24 5.77
N TRP A 139 -3.16 -7.75 4.56
CA TRP A 139 -2.57 -8.99 4.08
C TRP A 139 -1.07 -8.83 3.84
N GLU A 140 -0.65 -7.77 3.15
CA GLU A 140 0.75 -7.50 2.85
C GLU A 140 1.58 -7.34 4.12
N LEU A 141 1.15 -6.50 5.06
CA LEU A 141 1.86 -6.29 6.33
C LEU A 141 2.01 -7.59 7.13
N GLN A 142 0.97 -8.42 7.18
CA GLN A 142 1.05 -9.72 7.84
C GLN A 142 2.05 -10.66 7.14
N GLN A 143 2.08 -10.68 5.81
CA GLN A 143 3.05 -11.51 5.07
C GLN A 143 4.48 -10.97 5.20
N THR A 144 4.67 -9.66 5.26
CA THR A 144 5.95 -9.00 5.50
C THR A 144 6.48 -9.35 6.90
N GLU A 145 5.62 -9.33 7.92
CA GLU A 145 5.96 -9.79 9.28
C GLU A 145 6.38 -11.27 9.31
N ARG A 146 5.66 -12.14 8.58
CA ARG A 146 6.02 -13.57 8.43
C ARG A 146 7.39 -13.73 7.80
N ALA A 147 7.67 -13.00 6.72
CA ALA A 147 8.95 -13.05 6.03
C ALA A 147 10.12 -12.59 6.93
N ALA A 148 9.91 -11.52 7.71
CA ALA A 148 10.91 -11.01 8.65
C ALA A 148 11.27 -12.05 9.74
N ARG A 149 10.28 -12.83 10.20
CA ARG A 149 10.49 -13.93 11.16
C ARG A 149 11.17 -15.12 10.50
N ASP A 150 10.58 -15.64 9.43
CA ASP A 150 11.08 -16.76 8.65
C ASP A 150 11.23 -16.40 7.17
N LEU A 151 12.48 -16.19 6.73
CA LEU A 151 12.82 -15.80 5.36
C LEU A 151 12.42 -16.84 4.31
N ASN A 152 12.14 -18.09 4.69
CA ASN A 152 11.69 -19.13 3.77
C ASN A 152 10.17 -19.23 3.67
N SER A 153 9.43 -18.54 4.55
CA SER A 153 7.96 -18.64 4.63
C SER A 153 7.27 -17.95 3.45
N VAL A 154 7.83 -16.84 2.96
CA VAL A 154 7.21 -15.99 1.94
C VAL A 154 8.27 -15.49 0.97
N ASN A 155 7.99 -15.58 -0.33
CA ASN A 155 8.78 -14.88 -1.34
C ASN A 155 8.31 -13.42 -1.42
N VAL A 156 9.01 -12.52 -0.72
CA VAL A 156 8.64 -11.11 -0.57
C VAL A 156 8.53 -10.37 -1.92
N ALA A 157 9.43 -10.65 -2.86
CA ALA A 157 9.37 -10.02 -4.18
C ALA A 157 8.14 -10.48 -4.99
N LEU A 158 7.69 -11.72 -4.79
CA LEU A 158 6.46 -12.22 -5.40
C LEU A 158 5.21 -11.72 -4.66
N LEU A 159 5.30 -11.54 -3.34
CA LEU A 159 4.26 -10.88 -2.53
C LEU A 159 3.97 -9.49 -3.11
N TYR A 160 4.97 -8.63 -3.23
CA TYR A 160 4.76 -7.26 -3.75
C TYR A 160 4.29 -7.24 -5.21
N ALA A 161 4.79 -8.15 -6.05
CA ALA A 161 4.25 -8.31 -7.40
C ALA A 161 2.75 -8.63 -7.38
N ARG A 162 2.30 -9.44 -6.41
CA ARG A 162 0.91 -9.84 -6.30
C ARG A 162 0.03 -8.77 -5.68
N VAL A 163 0.52 -8.10 -4.65
CA VAL A 163 -0.14 -6.93 -4.06
C VAL A 163 -0.39 -5.89 -5.15
N GLY A 164 0.64 -5.58 -5.95
CA GLY A 164 0.54 -4.69 -7.11
C GLY A 164 -0.56 -5.11 -8.10
N GLU A 165 -0.63 -6.39 -8.48
CA GLU A 165 -1.70 -6.89 -9.36
C GLU A 165 -3.10 -6.64 -8.80
N ILE A 166 -3.31 -6.94 -7.51
CA ILE A 166 -4.60 -6.79 -6.84
C ILE A 166 -5.02 -5.31 -6.81
N VAL A 167 -4.17 -4.44 -6.28
CA VAL A 167 -4.50 -3.03 -6.03
C VAL A 167 -4.63 -2.25 -7.33
N LEU A 168 -3.74 -2.48 -8.31
CA LEU A 168 -3.81 -1.81 -9.61
C LEU A 168 -5.00 -2.28 -10.44
N SER A 169 -5.38 -3.57 -10.34
CA SER A 169 -6.60 -4.07 -10.99
C SER A 169 -7.85 -3.45 -10.37
N ALA A 170 -7.91 -3.34 -9.04
CA ALA A 170 -9.05 -2.75 -8.34
C ALA A 170 -9.22 -1.25 -8.66
N ALA A 171 -8.12 -0.48 -8.65
CA ALA A 171 -8.15 0.94 -9.02
C ALA A 171 -8.52 1.14 -10.50
N LYS A 172 -7.96 0.33 -11.40
CA LYS A 172 -8.36 0.36 -12.81
C LYS A 172 -9.84 0.02 -13.00
N ALA A 173 -10.34 -0.99 -12.31
CA ALA A 173 -11.74 -1.35 -12.36
C ALA A 173 -12.63 -0.19 -11.92
N TRP A 174 -12.28 0.49 -10.82
CA TRP A 174 -12.99 1.66 -10.33
C TRP A 174 -12.98 2.82 -11.34
N LEU A 175 -11.81 3.17 -11.88
CA LEU A 175 -11.68 4.21 -12.91
C LEU A 175 -12.58 3.90 -14.11
N ASP A 176 -12.55 2.67 -14.61
CA ASP A 176 -13.31 2.26 -15.78
C ASP A 176 -14.83 2.33 -15.54
N VAL A 177 -15.34 1.72 -14.45
CA VAL A 177 -16.81 1.52 -14.26
C VAL A 177 -17.50 2.55 -13.37
N VAL A 178 -16.74 3.43 -12.72
CA VAL A 178 -17.28 4.51 -11.88
C VAL A 178 -16.91 5.85 -12.49
N ALA A 179 -15.63 6.18 -12.59
CA ALA A 179 -15.20 7.51 -13.03
C ALA A 179 -15.44 7.77 -14.52
N VAL A 180 -15.06 6.83 -15.40
CA VAL A 180 -15.16 6.99 -16.86
C VAL A 180 -16.58 6.79 -17.36
N GLU A 181 -17.30 5.78 -16.87
CA GLU A 181 -18.70 5.53 -17.25
C GLU A 181 -19.67 6.56 -16.66
N HIS A 182 -19.38 7.12 -15.48
CA HIS A 182 -20.29 8.01 -14.76
C HIS A 182 -19.63 9.32 -14.27
N PRO A 183 -18.97 10.11 -15.15
CA PRO A 183 -18.16 11.25 -14.74
C PRO A 183 -18.97 12.39 -14.11
N GLY A 184 -20.25 12.52 -14.45
CA GLY A 184 -21.16 13.49 -13.82
C GLY A 184 -21.37 13.19 -12.34
N PHE A 185 -21.60 11.91 -12.01
CA PHE A 185 -21.81 11.47 -10.62
C PHE A 185 -20.53 11.61 -9.81
N THR A 186 -19.41 11.11 -10.34
CA THR A 186 -18.09 11.19 -9.69
C THR A 186 -17.69 12.63 -9.38
N ARG A 187 -17.90 13.59 -10.32
CA ARG A 187 -17.64 15.01 -10.04
C ARG A 187 -18.53 15.61 -8.97
N THR A 188 -19.78 15.17 -8.86
CA THR A 188 -20.68 15.62 -7.79
C THR A 188 -20.27 15.08 -6.42
N MET A 189 -19.70 13.87 -6.38
CA MET A 189 -19.24 13.24 -5.14
C MET A 189 -17.84 13.68 -4.70
N ARG A 190 -17.03 14.24 -5.61
CA ARG A 190 -15.66 14.69 -5.31
C ARG A 190 -15.62 15.59 -4.08
N GLY A 191 -14.72 15.29 -3.13
CA GLY A 191 -14.60 16.02 -1.87
C GLY A 191 -15.47 15.48 -0.73
N ALA A 192 -16.19 14.38 -0.93
CA ALA A 192 -16.99 13.74 0.12
C ALA A 192 -16.13 13.17 1.25
N HIS A 193 -14.89 12.76 0.96
CA HIS A 193 -13.97 12.15 1.92
C HIS A 193 -12.54 12.65 1.70
N PRO A 194 -12.25 13.94 1.99
CA PRO A 194 -10.99 14.55 1.61
C PRO A 194 -9.76 13.77 2.12
N PRO A 195 -8.77 13.48 1.25
CA PRO A 195 -7.62 12.67 1.64
C PRO A 195 -6.78 13.32 2.73
N ARG A 196 -6.47 12.56 3.78
CA ARG A 196 -5.65 13.01 4.90
C ARG A 196 -4.20 13.19 4.48
N PHE A 197 -3.68 12.34 3.59
CA PHE A 197 -2.29 12.42 3.16
C PHE A 197 -1.95 13.75 2.45
N LEU A 198 -2.91 14.37 1.75
CA LEU A 198 -2.73 15.69 1.15
C LEU A 198 -2.62 16.79 2.22
N ASN A 199 -3.42 16.69 3.30
CA ASN A 199 -3.33 17.62 4.42
C ASN A 199 -2.00 17.47 5.17
N GLU A 200 -1.54 16.23 5.35
CA GLU A 200 -0.24 15.97 5.98
C GLU A 200 0.92 16.45 5.10
N ARG A 201 0.85 16.24 3.78
CA ARG A 201 1.84 16.77 2.83
C ARG A 201 1.93 18.29 2.88
N ALA A 202 0.79 18.98 2.82
CA ALA A 202 0.74 20.44 2.93
C ALA A 202 1.32 20.95 4.27
N ARG A 203 1.08 20.21 5.36
CA ARG A 203 1.64 20.50 6.68
C ARG A 203 3.15 20.30 6.72
N ILE A 204 3.65 19.20 6.14
CA ILE A 204 5.09 18.91 6.04
C ILE A 204 5.78 19.99 5.22
N ASP A 205 5.25 20.36 4.05
CA ASP A 205 5.82 21.40 3.19
C ASP A 205 5.91 22.75 3.90
N ALA A 206 4.90 23.12 4.69
CA ALA A 206 4.93 24.32 5.52
C ALA A 206 6.03 24.26 6.61
N ILE A 207 6.25 23.10 7.21
CA ILE A 207 7.33 22.89 8.18
C ILE A 207 8.70 22.98 7.49
N VAL A 208 8.88 22.32 6.34
CA VAL A 208 10.13 22.35 5.57
C VAL A 208 10.45 23.78 5.14
N ALA A 209 9.47 24.53 4.63
CA ALA A 209 9.61 25.94 4.28
C ALA A 209 10.05 26.79 5.50
N LYS A 210 9.46 26.54 6.67
CA LYS A 210 9.84 27.23 7.92
C LYS A 210 11.25 26.89 8.38
N VAL A 211 11.67 25.63 8.27
CA VAL A 211 13.05 25.20 8.60
C VAL A 211 14.05 25.80 7.62
N ALA A 212 13.74 25.80 6.32
CA ALA A 212 14.55 26.42 5.28
C ALA A 212 14.73 27.93 5.53
N ALA A 213 13.64 28.66 5.83
CA ALA A 213 13.69 30.08 6.20
C ALA A 213 14.56 30.32 7.44
N LYS A 214 14.40 29.50 8.49
CA LYS A 214 15.21 29.63 9.72
C LYS A 214 16.70 29.35 9.48
N ARG A 215 17.05 28.39 8.62
CA ARG A 215 18.44 28.12 8.23
C ARG A 215 19.05 29.29 7.44
N GLN A 216 18.28 29.91 6.56
CA GLN A 216 18.71 31.10 5.82
C GLN A 216 18.94 32.30 6.74
N ASP A 217 18.09 32.50 7.75
CA ASP A 217 18.28 33.59 8.73
C ASP A 217 19.45 33.30 9.69
N SER A 218 19.65 32.04 10.10
CA SER A 218 20.78 31.67 10.96
C SER A 218 22.15 31.80 10.24
N GLY A 219 22.16 31.67 8.91
CA GLY A 219 23.35 31.92 8.08
C GLY A 219 23.68 33.39 7.87
N LYS A 220 22.74 34.32 8.13
CA LYS A 220 22.96 35.78 8.00
C LYS A 220 23.61 36.42 9.23
N TYR A 221 23.68 35.71 10.36
CA TYR A 221 24.30 36.20 11.60
C TYR A 221 25.72 35.66 11.86
N VAL A 222 26.31 34.94 10.89
CA VAL A 222 27.67 34.38 10.98
C VAL A 222 28.56 34.84 9.80
N GLY A 223 28.19 35.95 9.15
CA GLY A 223 28.95 36.58 8.06
C GLY A 223 29.48 37.95 8.44
#